data_AF-A0A940SBG4-F1
#
_entry.id   AF-A0A940SBG4-F1
#
_cell.length_a   1.000
_cell.length_b   1.000
_cell.length_c   1.000
_cell.angle_alpha   90.00
_cell.angle_beta   90.00
_cell.angle_gamma   90.00
#
_symmetry.space_group_name_H-M   'P 1'
#
loop_
_entity.id
_entity.type
_entity.pdbx_description
1 polymer ?
#
loop_
_entity_poly.entity_id
_entity_poly.type
_entity_poly.pdbx_seq_one_letter_code
_entity_poly.pdbx_strand_id
1 'polypeptide(L)'
;MHGSNCLGLVMPDTGRVLPWTFSGSEGDTYEVAIRPSITFDHPLATLTGALNDAGFAQLLDFTVEDDLRSGRLVEVLADFRPPPQSVSIVYPGNRHTSAKVRTFVDFLVEVSGGPQDSNGKHGIVAK
;
A
#
# COMPACT_ATOMS: atom_id res chain seq x y z
N MET A 1 27.39 -3.15 12.44
CA MET A 1 26.00 -3.66 12.37
C MET A 1 25.14 -2.53 11.84
N HIS A 2 24.96 -2.46 10.51
CA HIS A 2 24.08 -1.46 9.90
C HIS A 2 22.65 -1.85 10.25
N GLY A 3 22.01 -1.11 11.16
CA GLY A 3 20.57 -1.25 11.36
C GLY A 3 19.89 -1.02 10.01
N SER A 4 19.17 -2.03 9.52
CA SER A 4 18.44 -1.93 8.26
C SER A 4 17.56 -0.69 8.28
N ASN A 5 17.83 0.26 7.39
CA ASN A 5 17.14 1.54 7.38
C ASN A 5 15.71 1.34 6.85
N CYS A 6 14.71 1.79 7.61
CA CYS A 6 13.31 1.78 7.15
C CYS A 6 12.93 3.16 6.63
N LEU A 7 12.20 3.20 5.52
CA LEU A 7 11.56 4.40 4.99
C LEU A 7 10.17 4.53 5.60
N GLY A 8 9.86 5.72 6.10
CA GLY A 8 8.57 6.02 6.71
C GLY A 8 7.63 6.74 5.74
N LEU A 9 6.38 6.29 5.65
CA LEU A 9 5.30 7.07 5.05
C LEU A 9 4.58 7.84 6.16
N VAL A 10 4.38 9.13 5.99
CA VAL A 10 3.73 10.01 6.96
C VAL A 10 2.30 10.25 6.51
N MET A 11 1.35 10.13 7.44
CA MET A 11 -0.04 10.49 7.18
C MET A 11 -0.18 12.01 7.05
N PRO A 12 -0.74 12.54 5.94
CA PRO A 12 -0.84 13.99 5.73
C PRO A 12 -1.70 14.72 6.76
N ASP A 13 -2.70 14.05 7.34
CA ASP A 13 -3.66 14.63 8.28
C ASP A 13 -3.14 14.72 9.72
N THR A 14 -2.36 13.74 10.16
CA THR A 14 -1.86 13.64 11.55
C THR A 14 -0.37 13.92 11.68
N GLY A 15 0.39 13.94 10.58
CA GLY A 15 1.85 14.07 10.60
C GLY A 15 2.58 12.88 11.24
N ARG A 16 1.87 11.77 11.51
CA ARG A 16 2.45 10.57 12.13
C ARG A 16 3.02 9.65 11.05
N VAL A 17 4.16 9.03 11.35
CA VAL A 17 4.67 7.91 10.56
C VAL A 17 3.69 6.74 10.70
N LEU A 18 3.26 6.20 9.57
CA LEU A 18 2.45 5.00 9.50
C LEU A 18 3.26 3.81 10.04
N PRO A 19 2.71 3.05 11.01
CA PRO A 19 3.34 1.80 11.39
C PRO A 19 3.30 0.82 10.21
N TRP A 20 4.23 -0.11 10.18
CA TRP A 20 4.16 -1.22 9.24
C TRP A 20 3.21 -2.28 9.74
N THR A 21 2.39 -2.83 8.86
CA THR A 21 1.40 -3.86 9.22
C THR A 21 1.84 -5.23 8.69
N PHE A 22 1.76 -6.26 9.51
CA PHE A 22 2.13 -7.62 9.15
C PHE A 22 1.05 -8.60 9.58
N SER A 23 0.90 -9.72 8.87
CA SER A 23 0.09 -10.85 9.34
C SER A 23 0.97 -11.91 9.98
N GLY A 24 0.53 -12.42 11.12
CA GLY A 24 1.11 -13.57 11.80
C GLY A 24 0.65 -14.90 11.22
N SER A 25 1.37 -15.97 11.56
CA SER A 25 1.07 -17.35 11.17
C SER A 25 -0.29 -17.86 11.66
N GLU A 26 -0.84 -17.28 12.73
CA GLU A 26 -2.13 -17.66 13.30
C GLU A 26 -3.28 -16.77 12.83
N GLY A 27 -3.04 -15.88 11.85
CA GLY A 27 -4.04 -14.95 11.31
C GLY A 27 -4.14 -13.63 12.08
N ASP A 28 -3.35 -13.45 13.12
CA ASP A 28 -3.21 -12.17 13.83
C ASP A 28 -2.64 -11.08 12.90
N THR A 29 -2.96 -9.82 13.19
CA THR A 29 -2.36 -8.67 12.53
C THR A 29 -1.55 -7.86 13.54
N TYR A 30 -0.30 -7.54 13.20
CA TYR A 30 0.62 -6.78 14.04
C TYR A 30 0.97 -5.46 13.39
N GLU A 31 0.95 -4.38 14.19
CA GLU A 31 1.52 -3.10 13.81
C GLU A 31 2.90 -2.93 14.44
N VAL A 32 3.89 -2.64 13.62
CA VAL A 32 5.27 -2.41 14.02
C VAL A 32 5.59 -0.92 13.84
N ALA A 33 5.74 -0.22 14.96
CA ALA A 33 6.23 1.15 14.94
C ALA A 33 7.69 1.18 14.46
N ILE A 34 7.93 1.80 13.31
CA ILE A 34 9.27 1.98 12.76
C ILE A 34 9.91 3.28 13.25
N ARG A 35 11.24 3.32 13.25
CA ARG A 35 12.04 4.54 13.49
C ARG A 35 12.78 4.90 12.20
N PRO A 36 12.11 5.53 11.23
CA PRO A 36 12.70 5.80 9.93
C PRO A 36 13.77 6.89 10.03
N SER A 37 14.85 6.78 9.24
CA SER A 37 15.81 7.88 9.08
C SER A 37 15.36 8.89 8.01
N ILE A 38 14.47 8.47 7.10
CA ILE A 38 13.90 9.28 6.01
C ILE A 38 12.40 9.02 5.98
N THR A 39 11.63 10.09 5.90
CA THR A 39 10.16 10.04 5.79
C THR A 39 9.69 10.74 4.53
N PHE A 40 8.64 10.20 3.93
CA PHE A 40 7.92 10.78 2.79
C PHE A 40 6.46 10.95 3.16
N ASP A 41 5.78 11.89 2.54
CA ASP A 41 4.32 12.08 2.64
C ASP A 41 3.56 11.46 1.45
N HIS A 42 4.29 10.85 0.50
CA HIS A 42 3.73 10.27 -0.72
C HIS A 42 4.24 8.83 -0.98
N PRO A 43 3.36 7.86 -1.28
CA PRO A 43 3.77 6.47 -1.53
C PRO A 43 4.79 6.32 -2.67
N LEU A 44 4.57 7.00 -3.81
CA LEU A 44 5.51 6.92 -4.95
C LEU A 44 6.89 7.55 -4.65
N ALA A 45 6.96 8.53 -3.75
CA ALA A 45 8.25 9.07 -3.31
C ALA A 45 8.97 8.06 -2.41
N THR A 46 8.23 7.33 -1.59
CA THR A 46 8.75 6.22 -0.77
C THR A 46 9.31 5.10 -1.65
N LEU A 47 8.58 4.70 -2.70
CA LEU A 47 9.05 3.76 -3.72
C LEU A 47 10.34 4.24 -4.39
N THR A 48 10.38 5.52 -4.82
CA THR A 48 11.58 6.09 -5.42
C THR A 48 12.78 6.03 -4.46
N GLY A 49 12.56 6.25 -3.16
CA GLY A 49 13.58 6.07 -2.13
C GLY A 49 14.08 4.62 -2.05
N ALA A 50 13.18 3.64 -2.05
CA ALA A 50 13.53 2.22 -2.02
C ALA A 50 14.39 1.83 -3.24
N LEU A 51 13.95 2.21 -4.44
CA LEU A 51 14.68 1.98 -5.71
C LEU A 51 16.08 2.62 -5.77
N ASN A 52 16.36 3.60 -4.90
CA ASN A 52 17.66 4.27 -4.81
C ASN A 52 18.44 3.85 -3.55
N ASP A 53 18.19 2.65 -3.03
CA ASP A 53 18.88 2.07 -1.87
C ASP A 53 18.76 2.90 -0.58
N ALA A 54 17.77 3.78 -0.46
CA ALA A 54 17.61 4.61 0.74
C ALA A 54 17.16 3.80 1.97
N GLY A 55 16.50 2.66 1.76
CA GLY A 55 16.05 1.76 2.82
C GLY A 55 14.92 0.84 2.37
N PHE A 56 14.45 0.01 3.31
CA PHE A 56 13.28 -0.85 3.14
C PHE A 56 11.99 -0.02 3.25
N ALA A 57 11.00 -0.30 2.42
CA ALA A 57 9.70 0.37 2.47
C ALA A 57 8.56 -0.66 2.46
N GLN A 58 7.49 -0.38 3.22
CA GLN A 58 6.22 -1.08 3.03
C GLN A 58 5.39 -0.34 1.96
N LEU A 59 5.16 -0.99 0.82
CA LEU A 59 4.58 -0.42 -0.40
C LEU A 59 3.37 -1.24 -0.86
N LEU A 60 2.49 -0.64 -1.63
CA LEU A 60 1.33 -1.34 -2.20
C LEU A 60 1.77 -2.16 -3.42
N ASP A 61 1.48 -3.45 -3.43
CA ASP A 61 1.83 -4.41 -4.49
C ASP A 61 1.60 -3.91 -5.93
N PHE A 62 0.43 -3.33 -6.24
CA PHE A 62 0.09 -2.83 -7.57
C PHE A 62 0.95 -1.65 -8.03
N THR A 63 1.66 -0.98 -7.11
CA THR A 63 2.56 0.12 -7.46
C THR A 63 3.97 -0.34 -7.78
N VAL A 64 4.30 -1.59 -7.48
CA VAL A 64 5.68 -2.12 -7.52
C VAL A 64 5.82 -3.40 -8.35
N GLU A 65 4.75 -3.89 -8.95
CA GLU A 65 4.74 -5.13 -9.74
C GLU A 65 5.79 -5.13 -10.87
N ASP A 66 5.93 -4.01 -11.59
CA ASP A 66 6.94 -3.86 -12.65
C ASP A 66 8.37 -3.88 -12.11
N ASP A 67 8.58 -3.28 -10.95
CA ASP A 67 9.87 -3.20 -10.28
C ASP A 67 10.31 -4.56 -9.71
N LEU A 68 9.37 -5.31 -9.13
CA LEU A 68 9.60 -6.69 -8.69
C LEU A 68 9.92 -7.59 -9.87
N ARG A 69 9.12 -7.51 -10.95
CA ARG A 69 9.29 -8.33 -12.15
C ARG A 69 10.62 -8.05 -12.86
N SER A 70 11.06 -6.80 -12.86
CA SER A 70 12.37 -6.42 -13.43
C SER A 70 13.55 -6.69 -12.50
N GLY A 71 13.30 -7.09 -11.25
CA GLY A 71 14.33 -7.33 -10.24
C GLY A 71 14.98 -6.05 -9.69
N ARG A 72 14.38 -4.88 -9.94
CA ARG A 72 14.80 -3.60 -9.33
C ARG A 72 14.39 -3.49 -7.88
N LEU A 73 13.30 -4.17 -7.51
CA LEU A 73 12.90 -4.41 -6.13
C LEU A 73 12.93 -5.89 -5.82
N VAL A 74 13.26 -6.21 -4.59
CA VAL A 74 13.16 -7.54 -4.02
C VAL A 74 12.20 -7.49 -2.84
N GLU A 75 11.11 -8.24 -2.95
CA GLU A 75 10.20 -8.43 -1.82
C GLU A 75 10.91 -9.23 -0.71
N VAL A 76 10.75 -8.75 0.52
CA VAL A 76 11.18 -9.40 1.75
C VAL A 76 9.99 -9.58 2.68
N LEU A 77 10.07 -10.55 3.59
CA LEU A 77 8.99 -10.89 4.54
C LEU A 77 7.67 -11.25 3.83
N ALA A 78 7.74 -11.91 2.67
CA ALA A 78 6.56 -12.33 1.90
C ALA A 78 5.58 -13.19 2.74
N ASP A 79 6.09 -13.98 3.67
CA ASP A 79 5.29 -14.81 4.58
C ASP A 79 4.46 -14.00 5.60
N PHE A 80 4.75 -12.69 5.73
CA PHE A 80 4.12 -11.79 6.70
C PHE A 80 3.28 -10.69 6.03
N ARG A 81 2.91 -10.85 4.74
CA ARG A 81 2.07 -9.88 4.03
C ARG A 81 0.83 -9.52 4.86
N PRO A 82 0.49 -8.23 5.01
CA PRO A 82 -0.72 -7.80 5.70
C PRO A 82 -1.97 -8.29 4.96
N PRO A 83 -3.13 -8.28 5.64
CA PRO A 83 -4.38 -8.60 4.99
C PRO A 83 -4.64 -7.64 3.80
N PRO A 84 -5.34 -8.12 2.76
CA PRO A 84 -5.67 -7.30 1.61
C PRO A 84 -6.47 -6.06 2.01
N GLN A 85 -6.09 -4.89 1.49
CA GLN A 85 -6.83 -3.65 1.70
C GLN A 85 -7.91 -3.47 0.63
N SER A 86 -9.14 -3.17 1.06
CA SER A 86 -10.25 -2.88 0.17
C SER A 86 -10.15 -1.47 -0.41
N VAL A 87 -10.35 -1.33 -1.72
CA VAL A 87 -10.52 -0.02 -2.38
C VAL A 87 -12.01 0.27 -2.53
N SER A 88 -12.43 1.42 -2.03
CA SER A 88 -13.83 1.85 -2.05
C SER A 88 -14.00 3.09 -2.92
N ILE A 89 -15.10 3.14 -3.68
CA ILE A 89 -15.51 4.36 -4.39
C ILE A 89 -16.44 5.15 -3.46
N VAL A 90 -16.02 6.36 -3.07
CA VAL A 90 -16.78 7.22 -2.15
C VAL A 90 -17.33 8.42 -2.92
N TYR A 91 -18.64 8.65 -2.82
CA TYR A 91 -19.31 9.81 -3.38
C TYR A 91 -20.40 10.32 -2.41
N PRO A 92 -20.75 11.62 -2.44
CA PRO A 92 -21.77 12.17 -1.55
C PRO A 92 -23.12 11.47 -1.72
N GLY A 93 -23.66 10.97 -0.62
CA GLY A 93 -24.98 10.34 -0.55
C GLY A 93 -26.13 11.36 -0.58
N ASN A 94 -26.21 12.21 -1.60
CA ASN A 94 -27.40 13.04 -1.80
C ASN A 94 -28.51 12.23 -2.50
N ARG A 95 -29.77 12.56 -2.20
CA ARG A 95 -31.01 11.94 -2.76
C ARG A 95 -31.02 11.76 -4.28
N HIS A 96 -30.15 12.47 -5.01
CA HIS A 96 -30.03 12.43 -6.46
C HIS A 96 -28.57 12.20 -6.91
N THR A 97 -27.98 11.04 -6.59
CA THR A 97 -26.78 10.61 -7.33
C THR A 97 -27.11 10.62 -8.82
N SER A 98 -26.47 11.52 -9.56
CA SER A 98 -26.68 11.68 -11.01
C SER A 98 -26.49 10.34 -11.72
N ALA A 99 -27.31 10.07 -12.74
CA ALA A 99 -27.16 8.90 -13.60
C ALA A 99 -25.75 8.80 -14.20
N LYS A 100 -25.07 9.95 -14.43
CA LYS A 100 -23.68 9.99 -14.89
C LYS A 100 -22.71 9.40 -13.87
N VAL A 101 -22.89 9.69 -12.58
CA VAL A 101 -22.03 9.15 -11.50
C VAL A 101 -22.24 7.64 -11.39
N ARG A 102 -23.49 7.16 -11.42
CA ARG A 102 -23.78 5.72 -11.41
C ARG A 102 -23.16 5.00 -12.59
N THR A 103 -23.37 5.52 -13.81
CA THR A 103 -22.78 4.95 -15.02
C THR A 103 -21.25 4.89 -14.93
N PHE A 104 -20.61 5.93 -14.39
CA PHE A 104 -19.17 5.94 -14.18
C PHE A 104 -18.70 4.93 -13.12
N VAL A 105 -19.45 4.79 -12.02
CA VAL A 105 -19.17 3.76 -11.00
C VAL A 105 -19.31 2.37 -11.60
N ASP A 106 -20.38 2.10 -12.34
CA ASP A 106 -20.62 0.82 -13.01
C ASP A 106 -19.46 0.48 -13.97
N PHE A 107 -19.03 1.47 -14.77
CA PHE A 107 -17.87 1.34 -15.64
C PHE A 107 -16.58 1.04 -14.88
N LEU A 108 -16.31 1.73 -13.76
CA LEU A 108 -15.12 1.48 -12.95
C LEU A 108 -15.13 0.08 -12.34
N VAL A 109 -16.28 -0.40 -11.88
CA VAL A 109 -16.44 -1.77 -11.35
C VAL A 109 -16.18 -2.81 -12.45
N GLU A 110 -16.68 -2.57 -13.66
CA GLU A 110 -16.42 -3.44 -14.83
C GLU A 110 -14.92 -3.50 -15.18
N VAL A 111 -14.27 -2.33 -15.29
CA VAL A 111 -12.85 -2.24 -15.66
C VAL A 111 -11.92 -2.78 -14.57
N SER A 112 -12.30 -2.67 -13.30
CA SER A 112 -11.50 -3.19 -12.18
C SER A 112 -11.67 -4.70 -11.93
N GLY A 113 -12.47 -5.39 -12.75
CA GLY A 113 -12.64 -6.86 -12.67
C GLY A 113 -13.81 -7.34 -11.80
N GLY A 114 -14.73 -6.45 -11.40
CA GLY A 114 -15.89 -6.78 -10.55
C GLY A 114 -15.69 -6.44 -9.06
N PRO A 115 -16.62 -6.85 -8.18
CA PRO A 115 -16.46 -6.70 -6.73
C PRO A 115 -15.16 -7.41 -6.34
N GLN A 116 -14.21 -6.62 -5.82
CA GLN A 116 -12.83 -7.02 -5.53
C GLN A 116 -12.79 -8.46 -5.02
N ASP A 117 -12.20 -9.33 -5.84
CA ASP A 117 -11.75 -10.65 -5.44
C ASP A 117 -10.78 -10.50 -4.26
N SER A 118 -10.65 -11.56 -3.48
CA SER A 118 -9.76 -11.65 -2.31
C SER A 118 -8.27 -11.42 -2.60
N ASN A 119 -7.91 -10.97 -3.80
CA ASN A 119 -6.60 -10.48 -4.21
C ASN A 119 -6.50 -8.97 -3.96
N GLY A 120 -6.90 -8.52 -2.76
CA GLY A 120 -6.83 -7.11 -2.43
C GLY A 120 -5.39 -6.65 -2.27
N LYS A 121 -5.21 -5.34 -2.28
CA LYS A 121 -3.88 -4.72 -2.34
C LYS A 121 -3.11 -5.02 -1.06
N HIS A 122 -1.96 -5.64 -1.17
CA HIS A 122 -1.10 -5.97 -0.04
C HIS A 122 0.01 -4.93 0.13
N GLY A 123 0.29 -4.61 1.39
CA GLY A 123 1.50 -3.88 1.77
C GLY A 123 2.69 -4.83 1.79
N ILE A 124 3.53 -4.87 0.76
CA ILE A 124 4.76 -5.68 0.77
C ILE A 124 5.92 -4.88 1.33
N VAL A 125 6.90 -5.54 1.95
CA VAL A 125 8.17 -4.88 2.28
C VAL A 125 9.15 -5.17 1.16
N ALA A 126 9.77 -4.12 0.60
CA ALA A 126 10.73 -4.28 -0.48
C ALA A 126 11.97 -3.40 -0.26
N LYS A 127 13.08 -3.84 -0.86
CA LYS A 127 14.30 -3.07 -1.05
C LYS A 127 14.70 -3.11 -2.51
#